data_AF-A0AA96Y683-F1
#
_entry.id   AF-A0AA96Y683-F1
#
_cell.length_a   1.000
_cell.length_b   1.000
_cell.length_c   1.000
_cell.angle_alpha   90.00
_cell.angle_beta   90.00
_cell.angle_gamma   90.00
#
_symmetry.space_group_name_H-M   'P 1'
#
loop_
_entity.id
_entity.type
_entity.pdbx_description
1 polymer ?
#
loop_
_entity_poly.entity_id
_entity_poly.type
_entity_poly.pdbx_seq_one_letter_code
_entity_poly.pdbx_strand_id
1 'polypeptide(L)'
;MVAVEAPVVEPPAELPVESPQYTRLLSELAQLRSQERERIARIHHLEQALDQALSCMDELRLQMQDQGLLETQLAATEKFASVQQQAIARLKVRLKQQQQTIDAHLAEAYERDRQTQEKLAAAEARFQAQQEELDRLRIQLSGLSQGHGRDGWNGRESPDATRQRMQELEEAAQYAQELSYRLQGQLEASQQQVQRLAVALSAAETRVAEMESTLAQIQAAQGPSQEQPGGSRSALPSSAIRPRPVARRTNAIATLGQDLARAQIKADELEIELGRQMRLQTLWLQNNRELEAECDRYRARIADLEAQNSDIQEQIFHHARQVSEYEATIHHWKDQYIASQRQIASFKELLDSVQVHLLASEQVDPELTAIFSELMTMMEVVATLDSSSLSSLSAPPVSRFNPLDLPDFLVRCRSHRHR
;
A
#
# COMPACT_ATOMS: atom_id res chain seq x y z
N MET A 1 28.52 65.87 -23.81
CA MET A 1 29.12 66.97 -24.60
C MET A 1 28.11 68.10 -24.71
N VAL A 2 28.18 69.08 -23.79
CA VAL A 2 27.78 70.48 -23.99
C VAL A 2 28.75 71.27 -23.11
N ALA A 3 29.66 72.01 -23.74
CA ALA A 3 30.64 72.85 -23.06
C ALA A 3 29.97 74.18 -22.69
N VAL A 4 29.98 74.53 -21.41
CA VAL A 4 29.48 75.82 -20.90
C VAL A 4 30.70 76.66 -20.55
N GLU A 5 30.86 77.76 -21.27
CA GLU A 5 31.89 78.78 -21.09
C GLU A 5 31.81 79.41 -19.70
N ALA A 6 32.95 79.46 -19.01
CA ALA A 6 33.14 80.22 -17.79
C ALA A 6 33.58 81.65 -18.13
N PRO A 7 32.94 82.70 -17.58
CA PRO A 7 33.44 84.06 -17.69
C PRO A 7 34.56 84.30 -16.68
N VAL A 8 35.70 84.77 -17.18
CA VAL A 8 36.80 85.33 -16.39
C VAL A 8 36.32 86.63 -15.74
N VAL A 9 36.32 86.66 -14.40
CA VAL A 9 36.04 87.85 -13.60
C VAL A 9 37.32 88.25 -12.86
N GLU A 10 37.78 89.46 -13.16
CA GLU A 10 38.92 90.14 -12.52
C GLU A 10 38.66 90.45 -11.03
N PRO A 11 39.73 90.57 -10.21
CA PRO A 11 39.60 90.78 -8.77
C PRO A 11 39.43 92.27 -8.43
N PRO A 12 38.45 92.65 -7.58
CA PRO A 12 38.43 93.98 -7.00
C PRO A 12 39.08 93.99 -5.60
N ALA A 13 40.06 94.89 -5.50
CA ALA A 13 40.53 95.64 -4.35
C ALA A 13 39.97 95.30 -2.95
N GLU A 14 40.93 95.01 -2.07
CA GLU A 14 40.84 95.04 -0.61
C GLU A 14 40.14 96.32 -0.10
N LEU A 15 39.03 96.15 0.61
CA LEU A 15 38.44 97.16 1.50
C LEU A 15 38.43 96.60 2.93
N PRO A 16 39.17 97.21 3.88
CA PRO A 16 39.22 96.76 5.26
C PRO A 16 38.33 97.64 6.14
N VAL A 17 37.13 97.17 6.52
CA VAL A 17 36.51 97.42 7.85
C VAL A 17 35.44 96.35 8.09
N GLU A 18 35.87 95.15 8.50
CA GLU A 18 34.94 94.15 9.03
C GLU A 18 34.49 94.59 10.42
N SER A 19 33.26 95.13 10.50
CA SER A 19 32.63 95.39 11.80
C SER A 19 32.46 94.05 12.53
N PRO A 20 32.87 93.91 13.80
CA PRO A 20 32.86 92.62 14.53
C PRO A 20 31.45 92.01 14.70
N GLN A 21 30.39 92.80 14.48
CA GLN A 21 29.01 92.32 14.45
C GLN A 21 28.67 91.58 13.16
N TYR A 22 29.25 91.97 12.03
CA TYR A 22 29.02 91.34 10.73
C TYR A 22 29.69 89.96 10.66
N THR A 23 30.92 89.83 11.17
CA THR A 23 31.62 88.53 11.27
C THR A 23 30.88 87.56 12.19
N ARG A 24 30.29 88.05 13.29
CA ARG A 24 29.43 87.24 14.16
C ARG A 24 28.17 86.73 13.45
N LEU A 25 27.44 87.58 12.73
CA LEU A 25 26.26 87.15 11.97
C LEU A 25 26.60 86.14 10.86
N LEU A 26 27.74 86.32 10.18
CA LEU A 26 28.23 85.34 9.20
C LEU A 26 28.56 83.99 9.86
N SER A 27 29.16 83.99 11.05
CA SER A 27 29.43 82.76 11.81
C SER A 27 28.14 82.06 12.24
N GLU A 28 27.13 82.80 12.70
CA GLU A 28 25.82 82.27 13.07
C GLU A 28 25.08 81.70 11.85
N LEU A 29 25.13 82.37 10.70
CA LEU A 29 24.58 81.84 9.43
C LEU A 29 25.31 80.58 8.96
N ALA A 30 26.63 80.51 9.10
CA ALA A 30 27.40 79.32 8.78
C ALA A 30 27.02 78.15 9.70
N GLN A 31 26.83 78.41 10.99
CA GLN A 31 26.40 77.41 11.98
C GLN A 31 24.96 76.93 11.73
N LEU A 32 24.03 77.83 11.40
CA LEU A 32 22.67 77.43 11.02
C LEU A 32 22.68 76.56 9.76
N ARG A 33 23.49 76.89 8.76
CA ARG A 33 23.65 76.07 7.56
C ARG A 33 24.27 74.71 7.85
N SER A 34 25.22 74.59 8.78
CA SER A 34 25.76 73.30 9.17
C SER A 34 24.72 72.45 9.89
N GLN A 35 23.97 73.04 10.83
CA GLN A 35 22.86 72.37 11.52
C GLN A 35 21.75 71.94 10.56
N GLU A 36 21.40 72.76 9.58
CA GLU A 36 20.43 72.42 8.52
C GLU A 36 20.89 71.19 7.74
N ARG A 37 22.18 71.15 7.33
CA ARG A 37 22.76 70.00 6.63
C ARG A 37 22.76 68.74 7.48
N GLU A 38 23.11 68.85 8.76
CA GLU A 38 23.06 67.71 9.70
C GLU A 38 21.64 67.20 9.90
N ARG A 39 20.65 68.10 10.02
CA ARG A 39 19.23 67.72 10.09
C ARG A 39 18.77 67.01 8.83
N ILE A 40 19.12 67.52 7.66
CA ILE A 40 18.79 66.89 6.37
C ILE A 40 19.46 65.51 6.28
N ALA A 41 20.74 65.39 6.63
CA ALA A 41 21.45 64.11 6.63
C ALA A 41 20.81 63.11 7.61
N ARG A 42 20.41 63.55 8.80
CA ARG A 42 19.69 62.72 9.76
C ARG A 42 18.32 62.28 9.24
N ILE A 43 17.58 63.17 8.58
CA ILE A 43 16.29 62.84 7.94
C ILE A 43 16.52 61.76 6.88
N HIS A 44 17.51 61.91 5.99
CA HIS A 44 17.83 60.89 4.99
C HIS A 44 18.22 59.54 5.59
N HIS A 45 19.01 59.51 6.67
CA HIS A 45 19.32 58.26 7.36
C HIS A 45 18.08 57.60 7.99
N LEU A 46 17.15 58.40 8.55
CA LEU A 46 15.90 57.88 9.10
C LEU A 46 14.96 57.36 8.01
N GLU A 47 14.87 58.07 6.87
CA GLU A 47 14.12 57.63 5.69
C GLU A 47 14.69 56.30 5.17
N GLN A 48 16.01 56.20 5.02
CA GLN A 48 16.67 54.96 4.61
C GLN A 48 16.44 53.81 5.59
N ALA A 49 16.51 54.07 6.90
CA ALA A 49 16.23 53.06 7.92
C ALA A 49 14.76 52.61 7.90
N LEU A 50 13.83 53.54 7.61
CA LEU A 50 12.41 53.24 7.48
C LEU A 50 12.13 52.41 6.24
N ASP A 51 12.73 52.74 5.10
CA ASP A 51 12.63 51.97 3.86
C ASP A 51 13.19 50.55 4.04
N GLN A 52 14.31 50.41 4.74
CA GLN A 52 14.87 49.10 5.10
C GLN A 52 13.95 48.30 6.02
N ALA A 53 13.36 48.95 7.03
CA ALA A 53 12.41 48.30 7.94
C ALA A 53 11.12 47.86 7.21
N LEU A 54 10.62 48.66 6.27
CA LEU A 54 9.48 48.30 5.44
C LEU A 54 9.80 47.11 4.53
N SER A 55 10.96 47.11 3.87
CA SER A 55 11.42 45.97 3.05
C SER A 55 11.51 44.68 3.87
N CYS A 56 12.10 44.76 5.07
CA CYS A 56 12.21 43.61 5.98
C CYS A 56 10.84 43.10 6.44
N MET A 57 9.88 44.01 6.74
CA MET A 57 8.52 43.59 7.08
C MET A 57 7.80 42.90 5.93
N ASP A 58 8.00 43.36 4.69
CA ASP A 58 7.35 42.75 3.52
C ASP A 58 7.95 41.38 3.20
N GLU A 59 9.26 41.19 3.37
CA GLU A 59 9.93 39.88 3.30
C GLU A 59 9.38 38.92 4.37
N LEU A 60 9.24 39.37 5.62
CA LEU A 60 8.66 38.55 6.68
C LEU A 60 7.19 38.18 6.41
N ARG A 61 6.41 39.09 5.84
CA ARG A 61 5.02 38.80 5.43
C ARG A 61 4.97 37.73 4.34
N LEU A 62 5.87 37.80 3.36
CA LEU A 62 5.97 36.79 2.31
C LEU A 62 6.33 35.43 2.91
N GLN A 63 7.33 35.37 3.80
CA GLN A 63 7.71 34.15 4.51
C GLN A 63 6.56 33.57 5.35
N MET A 64 5.77 34.41 6.03
CA MET A 64 4.60 33.95 6.77
C MET A 64 3.51 33.38 5.86
N GLN A 65 3.33 33.92 4.65
CA GLN A 65 2.39 33.36 3.67
C GLN A 65 2.87 32.00 3.16
N ASP A 66 4.15 31.88 2.84
CA ASP A 66 4.77 30.62 2.40
C ASP A 66 4.69 29.55 3.51
N GLN A 67 4.95 29.92 4.76
CA GLN A 67 4.77 29.03 5.91
C GLN A 67 3.31 28.56 6.03
N GLY A 68 2.35 29.48 5.90
CA GLY A 68 0.93 29.12 5.92
C GLY A 68 0.55 28.13 4.81
N LEU A 69 1.09 28.31 3.60
CA LEU A 69 0.88 27.36 2.51
C LEU A 69 1.48 25.98 2.84
N LEU A 70 2.70 25.93 3.36
CA LEU A 70 3.34 24.67 3.77
C LEU A 70 2.56 23.97 4.88
N GLU A 71 2.07 24.68 5.89
CA GLU A 71 1.24 24.12 6.97
C GLU A 71 -0.07 23.54 6.43
N THR A 72 -0.73 24.21 5.48
CA THR A 72 -1.95 23.66 4.86
C THR A 72 -1.68 22.42 4.03
N GLN A 73 -0.56 22.36 3.31
CA GLN A 73 -0.15 21.17 2.57
C GLN A 73 0.20 20.02 3.51
N LEU A 74 0.93 20.28 4.59
CA LEU A 74 1.28 19.29 5.60
C LEU A 74 0.03 18.73 6.30
N ALA A 75 -0.93 19.59 6.68
CA ALA A 75 -2.21 19.15 7.23
C ALA A 75 -3.03 18.31 6.21
N ALA A 76 -2.92 18.59 4.92
CA ALA A 76 -3.57 17.79 3.88
C ALA A 76 -2.90 16.42 3.73
N THR A 77 -1.57 16.35 3.69
CA THR A 77 -0.82 15.08 3.58
C THR A 77 -1.04 14.19 4.80
N GLU A 78 -1.11 14.75 6.01
CA GLU A 78 -1.47 14.03 7.23
C GLU A 78 -2.87 13.42 7.17
N LYS A 79 -3.86 14.16 6.63
CA LYS A 79 -5.21 13.63 6.42
C LYS A 79 -5.21 12.46 5.43
N PHE A 80 -4.47 12.57 4.33
CA PHE A 80 -4.33 11.47 3.38
C PHE A 80 -3.65 10.24 4.00
N ALA A 81 -2.59 10.44 4.77
CA ALA A 81 -1.89 9.36 5.48
C ALA A 81 -2.82 8.65 6.48
N SER A 82 -3.63 9.42 7.22
CA SER A 82 -4.62 8.88 8.17
C SER A 82 -5.68 8.02 7.45
N VAL A 83 -6.23 8.50 6.32
CA VAL A 83 -7.18 7.74 5.51
C VAL A 83 -6.55 6.45 4.96
N GLN A 84 -5.31 6.53 4.48
CA GLN A 84 -4.57 5.34 4.00
C GLN A 84 -4.33 4.32 5.12
N GLN A 85 -3.92 4.76 6.30
CA GLN A 85 -3.75 3.88 7.47
C GLN A 85 -5.06 3.20 7.87
N GLN A 86 -6.18 3.94 7.85
CA GLN A 86 -7.49 3.38 8.12
C GLN A 86 -7.90 2.33 7.06
N ALA A 87 -7.65 2.60 5.78
CA ALA A 87 -7.92 1.66 4.70
C ALA A 87 -7.09 0.37 4.85
N ILE A 88 -5.79 0.50 5.14
CA ILE A 88 -4.90 -0.65 5.37
C ILE A 88 -5.38 -1.47 6.58
N ALA A 89 -5.78 -0.82 7.68
CA ALA A 89 -6.31 -1.50 8.86
C ALA A 89 -7.57 -2.31 8.54
N ARG A 90 -8.51 -1.73 7.77
CA ARG A 90 -9.73 -2.42 7.32
C ARG A 90 -9.42 -3.62 6.42
N LEU A 91 -8.50 -3.45 5.46
CA LEU A 91 -8.07 -4.53 4.58
C LEU A 91 -7.40 -5.68 5.35
N LYS A 92 -6.54 -5.36 6.33
CA LYS A 92 -5.92 -6.37 7.20
C LYS A 92 -6.96 -7.16 8.00
N VAL A 93 -8.00 -6.50 8.51
CA VAL A 93 -9.11 -7.19 9.20
C VAL A 93 -9.88 -8.10 8.24
N ARG A 94 -10.21 -7.61 7.04
CA ARG A 94 -10.91 -8.42 6.02
C ARG A 94 -10.09 -9.64 5.60
N LEU A 95 -8.78 -9.50 5.43
CA LEU A 95 -7.87 -10.59 5.07
C LEU A 95 -7.81 -11.63 6.19
N LYS A 96 -7.69 -11.20 7.45
CA LYS A 96 -7.75 -12.12 8.61
C LYS A 96 -9.07 -12.87 8.68
N GLN A 97 -10.19 -12.19 8.42
CA GLN A 97 -11.50 -12.82 8.40
C GLN A 97 -11.63 -13.85 7.26
N GLN A 98 -11.16 -13.51 6.06
CA GLN A 98 -11.14 -14.46 4.94
C GLN A 98 -10.25 -15.66 5.22
N GLN A 99 -9.08 -15.47 5.82
CA GLN A 99 -8.20 -16.56 6.23
C GLN A 99 -8.91 -17.50 7.22
N GLN A 100 -9.58 -16.95 8.24
CA GLN A 100 -10.35 -17.74 9.21
C GLN A 100 -11.48 -18.54 8.55
N THR A 101 -12.17 -17.97 7.56
CA THR A 101 -13.21 -18.69 6.80
C THR A 101 -12.63 -19.85 5.99
N ILE A 102 -11.48 -19.64 5.34
CA ILE A 102 -10.78 -20.70 4.60
C ILE A 102 -10.34 -21.81 5.54
N ASP A 103 -9.72 -21.46 6.67
CA ASP A 103 -9.26 -22.42 7.68
C ASP A 103 -10.43 -23.25 8.24
N ALA A 104 -11.59 -22.62 8.48
CA ALA A 104 -12.81 -23.31 8.89
C ALA A 104 -13.31 -24.29 7.82
N HIS A 105 -13.35 -23.88 6.55
CA HIS A 105 -13.75 -24.77 5.45
C HIS A 105 -12.79 -25.94 5.26
N LEU A 106 -11.48 -25.72 5.43
CA LEU A 106 -10.48 -26.80 5.42
C LEU A 106 -10.71 -27.78 6.57
N ALA A 107 -10.94 -27.29 7.78
CA ALA A 107 -11.23 -28.14 8.93
C ALA A 107 -12.48 -29.00 8.70
N GLU A 108 -13.57 -28.41 8.19
CA GLU A 108 -14.77 -29.18 7.83
C GLU A 108 -14.52 -30.21 6.71
N ALA A 109 -13.70 -29.87 5.72
CA ALA A 109 -13.34 -30.82 4.65
C ALA A 109 -12.55 -32.01 5.21
N TYR A 110 -11.58 -31.76 6.09
CA TYR A 110 -10.84 -32.82 6.78
C TYR A 110 -11.75 -33.71 7.65
N GLU A 111 -12.74 -33.13 8.33
CA GLU A 111 -13.72 -33.92 9.07
C GLU A 111 -14.59 -34.79 8.15
N ARG A 112 -15.03 -34.26 7.01
CA ARG A 112 -15.80 -35.02 6.01
C ARG A 112 -14.96 -36.16 5.44
N ASP A 113 -13.70 -35.91 5.10
CA ASP A 113 -12.78 -36.93 4.58
C ASP A 113 -12.49 -38.02 5.62
N ARG A 114 -12.36 -37.65 6.90
CA ARG A 114 -12.23 -38.64 7.98
C ARG A 114 -13.49 -39.50 8.09
N GLN A 115 -14.68 -38.90 8.03
CA GLN A 115 -15.94 -39.64 8.09
C GLN A 115 -16.13 -40.57 6.88
N THR A 116 -15.70 -40.16 5.67
CA THR A 116 -15.76 -41.04 4.50
C THR A 116 -14.77 -42.19 4.63
N GLN A 117 -13.57 -41.93 5.13
CA GLN A 117 -12.57 -42.97 5.39
C GLN A 117 -13.04 -43.98 6.43
N GLU A 118 -13.65 -43.54 7.53
CA GLU A 118 -14.26 -44.41 8.55
C GLU A 118 -15.37 -45.28 7.96
N LYS A 119 -16.23 -44.71 7.10
CA LYS A 119 -17.30 -45.46 6.41
C LYS A 119 -16.72 -46.49 5.43
N LEU A 120 -15.66 -46.16 4.70
CA LEU A 120 -14.97 -47.09 3.80
C LEU A 120 -14.33 -48.24 4.58
N ALA A 121 -13.60 -47.95 5.66
CA ALA A 121 -13.02 -48.97 6.52
C ALA A 121 -14.09 -49.90 7.13
N ALA A 122 -15.23 -49.35 7.56
CA ALA A 122 -16.35 -50.14 8.05
C ALA A 122 -16.99 -51.03 6.96
N ALA A 123 -17.04 -50.55 5.71
CA ALA A 123 -17.52 -51.34 4.58
C ALA A 123 -16.55 -52.45 4.20
N GLU A 124 -15.25 -52.17 4.19
CA GLU A 124 -14.18 -53.17 3.96
C GLU A 124 -14.21 -54.27 5.02
N ALA A 125 -14.34 -53.92 6.31
CA ALA A 125 -14.45 -54.90 7.39
C ALA A 125 -15.67 -55.81 7.23
N ARG A 126 -16.82 -55.28 6.80
CA ARG A 126 -18.02 -56.08 6.51
C ARG A 126 -17.80 -57.02 5.33
N PHE A 127 -17.13 -56.54 4.28
CA PHE A 127 -16.82 -57.35 3.11
C PHE A 127 -15.87 -58.51 3.45
N GLN A 128 -14.84 -58.24 4.26
CA GLN A 128 -13.92 -59.27 4.76
C GLN A 128 -14.66 -60.33 5.59
N ALA A 129 -15.54 -59.91 6.52
CA ALA A 129 -16.35 -60.82 7.31
C ALA A 129 -17.25 -61.72 6.43
N GLN A 130 -17.90 -61.14 5.41
CA GLN A 130 -18.71 -61.91 4.45
C GLN A 130 -17.85 -62.90 3.65
N GLN A 131 -16.63 -62.51 3.26
CA GLN A 131 -15.73 -63.38 2.52
C GLN A 131 -15.24 -64.56 3.38
N GLU A 132 -14.92 -64.31 4.66
CA GLU A 132 -14.60 -65.38 5.61
C GLU A 132 -15.76 -66.35 5.81
N GLU A 133 -17.01 -65.85 5.91
CA GLU A 133 -18.21 -66.70 5.98
C GLU A 133 -18.36 -67.57 4.72
N LEU A 134 -18.18 -66.99 3.53
CA LEU A 134 -18.23 -67.74 2.28
C LEU A 134 -17.14 -68.82 2.19
N ASP A 135 -15.92 -68.53 2.64
CA ASP A 135 -14.84 -69.50 2.64
C ASP A 135 -15.07 -70.61 3.67
N ARG A 136 -15.64 -70.30 4.85
CA ARG A 136 -16.10 -71.32 5.81
C ARG A 136 -17.16 -72.23 5.21
N LEU A 137 -18.17 -71.67 4.55
CA LEU A 137 -19.22 -72.44 3.87
C LEU A 137 -18.66 -73.31 2.75
N ARG A 138 -17.70 -72.81 1.97
CA ARG A 138 -17.00 -73.60 0.93
C ARG A 138 -16.23 -74.78 1.52
N ILE A 139 -15.52 -74.59 2.63
CA ILE A 139 -14.79 -75.66 3.33
C ILE A 139 -15.78 -76.69 3.89
N GLN A 140 -16.91 -76.25 4.46
CA GLN A 140 -17.96 -77.16 4.94
C GLN A 140 -18.55 -78.01 3.79
N LEU A 141 -18.86 -77.38 2.66
CA LEU A 141 -19.38 -78.06 1.46
C LEU A 141 -18.37 -79.04 0.86
N SER A 142 -17.08 -78.68 0.79
CA SER A 142 -16.04 -79.58 0.28
C SER A 142 -15.77 -80.76 1.22
N GLY A 143 -15.84 -80.55 2.54
CA GLY A 143 -15.75 -81.60 3.56
C GLY A 143 -16.90 -82.61 3.48
N LEU A 144 -18.14 -82.14 3.31
CA LEU A 144 -19.32 -83.00 3.11
C LEU A 144 -19.24 -83.79 1.79
N SER A 145 -18.71 -83.18 0.73
CA SER A 145 -18.52 -83.83 -0.58
C SER A 145 -17.44 -84.92 -0.57
N GLN A 146 -16.32 -84.73 0.14
CA GLN A 146 -15.28 -85.75 0.30
C GLN A 146 -15.68 -86.90 1.23
N GLY A 147 -16.49 -86.64 2.27
CA GLY A 147 -16.98 -87.68 3.19
C GLY A 147 -17.98 -88.67 2.56
N HIS A 148 -18.69 -88.27 1.50
CA HIS A 148 -19.62 -89.15 0.78
C HIS A 148 -18.96 -90.01 -0.33
N GLY A 149 -17.65 -89.89 -0.54
CA GLY A 149 -16.94 -90.58 -1.60
C GLY A 149 -16.32 -91.95 -1.25
N ARG A 150 -16.31 -92.38 0.02
CA ARG A 150 -15.54 -93.57 0.41
C ARG A 150 -16.20 -94.61 1.32
N ASP A 151 -17.35 -94.32 1.93
CA ASP A 151 -18.03 -95.29 2.79
C ASP A 151 -19.45 -95.59 2.30
N GLY A 152 -19.58 -96.73 1.64
CA GLY A 152 -20.62 -97.71 1.95
C GLY A 152 -22.07 -97.28 1.87
N TRP A 153 -22.69 -97.49 0.71
CA TRP A 153 -24.07 -97.96 0.65
C TRP A 153 -24.17 -99.32 1.35
N ASN A 154 -24.35 -99.34 2.67
CA ASN A 154 -24.91 -100.44 3.45
C ASN A 154 -24.91 -100.06 4.94
N GLY A 155 -25.95 -99.36 5.38
CA GLY A 155 -26.19 -99.13 6.80
C GLY A 155 -27.51 -98.42 6.99
N ARG A 156 -28.46 -99.07 7.67
CA ARG A 156 -29.71 -98.47 8.15
C ARG A 156 -29.42 -97.11 8.76
N GLU A 157 -29.74 -96.03 8.05
CA GLU A 157 -29.80 -94.70 8.66
C GLU A 157 -30.86 -94.74 9.75
N SER A 158 -30.42 -94.55 10.99
CA SER A 158 -31.31 -94.36 12.12
C SER A 158 -32.26 -93.20 11.80
N PRO A 159 -33.59 -93.34 11.99
CA PRO A 159 -34.55 -92.26 11.75
C PRO A 159 -34.24 -90.98 12.54
N ASP A 160 -33.38 -91.07 13.56
CA ASP A 160 -32.92 -89.91 14.32
C ASP A 160 -31.86 -89.09 13.59
N ALA A 161 -31.00 -89.71 12.76
CA ALA A 161 -29.97 -89.00 12.00
C ALA A 161 -30.57 -88.24 10.80
N THR A 162 -31.58 -88.81 10.14
CA THR A 162 -32.33 -88.11 9.09
C THR A 162 -33.18 -86.97 9.66
N ARG A 163 -33.71 -87.11 10.89
CA ARG A 163 -34.38 -86.02 11.61
C ARG A 163 -33.44 -84.89 11.99
N GLN A 164 -32.26 -85.19 12.53
CA GLN A 164 -31.25 -84.17 12.85
C GLN A 164 -30.82 -83.41 11.59
N ARG A 165 -30.61 -84.12 10.48
CA ARG A 165 -30.23 -83.49 9.21
C ARG A 165 -31.35 -82.64 8.60
N MET A 166 -32.62 -83.03 8.78
CA MET A 166 -33.75 -82.16 8.42
C MET A 166 -33.80 -80.91 9.30
N GLN A 167 -33.56 -81.02 10.60
CA GLN A 167 -33.52 -79.87 11.50
C GLN A 167 -32.39 -78.90 11.15
N GLU A 168 -31.19 -79.39 10.86
CA GLU A 168 -30.07 -78.54 10.43
C GLU A 168 -30.36 -77.81 9.10
N LEU A 169 -31.03 -78.49 8.15
CA LEU A 169 -31.46 -77.86 6.90
C LEU A 169 -32.59 -76.85 7.10
N GLU A 170 -33.51 -77.11 8.03
CA GLU A 170 -34.57 -76.16 8.42
C GLU A 170 -33.98 -74.92 9.11
N GLU A 171 -33.01 -75.08 10.00
CA GLU A 171 -32.30 -73.98 10.66
C GLU A 171 -31.48 -73.17 9.64
N ALA A 172 -30.77 -73.83 8.71
CA ALA A 172 -30.05 -73.16 7.64
C ALA A 172 -30.98 -72.42 6.67
N ALA A 173 -32.15 -72.99 6.36
CA ALA A 173 -33.17 -72.34 5.54
C ALA A 173 -33.75 -71.11 6.24
N GLN A 174 -34.03 -71.19 7.55
CA GLN A 174 -34.48 -70.07 8.36
C GLN A 174 -33.44 -68.95 8.42
N TYR A 175 -32.16 -69.29 8.65
CA TYR A 175 -31.07 -68.31 8.64
C TYR A 175 -30.91 -67.62 7.28
N ALA A 176 -30.96 -68.38 6.18
CA ALA A 176 -30.92 -67.82 4.83
C ALA A 176 -32.11 -66.88 4.57
N GLN A 177 -33.30 -67.21 5.10
CA GLN A 177 -34.49 -66.39 4.99
C GLN A 177 -34.35 -65.09 5.80
N GLU A 178 -33.85 -65.13 7.03
CA GLU A 178 -33.55 -63.95 7.85
C GLU A 178 -32.51 -63.03 7.18
N LEU A 179 -31.45 -63.62 6.63
CA LEU A 179 -30.42 -62.88 5.90
C LEU A 179 -31.02 -62.19 4.66
N SER A 180 -31.87 -62.90 3.91
CA SER A 180 -32.54 -62.32 2.74
C SER A 180 -33.43 -61.14 3.13
N TYR A 181 -34.15 -61.23 4.25
CA TYR A 181 -34.97 -60.14 4.76
C TYR A 181 -34.13 -58.94 5.19
N ARG A 182 -32.99 -59.18 5.84
CA ARG A 182 -32.05 -58.12 6.24
C ARG A 182 -31.42 -57.42 5.05
N LEU A 183 -30.99 -58.16 4.03
CA LEU A 183 -30.44 -57.60 2.80
C LEU A 183 -31.51 -56.83 2.02
N GLN A 184 -32.74 -57.32 1.99
CA GLN A 184 -33.86 -56.60 1.39
C GLN A 184 -34.12 -55.28 2.12
N GLY A 185 -34.13 -55.27 3.46
CA GLY A 185 -34.26 -54.04 4.25
C GLY A 185 -33.11 -53.05 4.01
N GLN A 186 -31.88 -53.54 3.83
CA GLN A 186 -30.74 -52.68 3.48
C GLN A 186 -30.86 -52.11 2.07
N LEU A 187 -31.34 -52.90 1.11
CA LEU A 187 -31.59 -52.45 -0.26
C LEU A 187 -32.65 -51.35 -0.25
N GLU A 188 -33.78 -51.56 0.43
CA GLU A 188 -34.87 -50.58 0.57
C GLU A 188 -34.37 -49.28 1.25
N ALA A 189 -33.57 -49.39 2.31
CA ALA A 189 -32.97 -48.22 2.96
C ALA A 189 -32.03 -47.44 2.02
N SER A 190 -31.21 -48.14 1.24
CA SER A 190 -30.32 -47.50 0.26
C SER A 190 -31.11 -46.84 -0.88
N GLN A 191 -32.19 -47.47 -1.36
CA GLN A 191 -33.08 -46.89 -2.37
C GLN A 191 -33.78 -45.63 -1.85
N GLN A 192 -34.26 -45.64 -0.60
CA GLN A 192 -34.83 -44.45 0.03
C GLN A 192 -33.79 -43.33 0.16
N GLN A 193 -32.54 -43.66 0.49
CA GLN A 193 -31.46 -42.67 0.55
C GLN A 193 -31.17 -42.06 -0.83
N VAL A 194 -31.11 -42.87 -1.88
CA VAL A 194 -30.94 -42.40 -3.26
C VAL A 194 -32.12 -41.51 -3.68
N GLN A 195 -33.35 -41.88 -3.35
CA GLN A 195 -34.53 -41.06 -3.63
C GLN A 195 -34.48 -39.71 -2.91
N ARG A 196 -34.06 -39.68 -1.64
CA ARG A 196 -33.87 -38.41 -0.89
C ARG A 196 -32.82 -37.52 -1.53
N LEU A 197 -31.68 -38.10 -1.95
CA LEU A 197 -30.63 -37.36 -2.65
C LEU A 197 -31.09 -36.87 -4.02
N ALA A 198 -31.86 -37.66 -4.77
CA ALA A 198 -32.43 -37.23 -6.06
C ALA A 198 -33.39 -36.05 -5.89
N VAL A 199 -34.25 -36.07 -4.87
CA VAL A 199 -35.13 -34.92 -4.54
C VAL A 199 -34.29 -33.70 -4.14
N ALA A 200 -33.27 -33.86 -3.29
CA ALA A 200 -32.40 -32.76 -2.90
C ALA A 200 -31.62 -32.16 -4.09
N LEU A 201 -31.17 -33.01 -5.03
CA LEU A 201 -30.47 -32.59 -6.23
C LEU A 201 -31.42 -31.83 -7.17
N SER A 202 -32.64 -32.33 -7.40
CA SER A 202 -33.65 -31.60 -8.18
C SER A 202 -34.01 -30.25 -7.57
N ALA A 203 -34.09 -30.15 -6.23
CA ALA A 203 -34.33 -28.87 -5.55
C ALA A 203 -33.15 -27.90 -5.65
N ALA A 204 -31.91 -28.41 -5.71
CA ALA A 204 -30.73 -27.61 -5.98
C ALA A 204 -30.70 -27.11 -7.43
N GLU A 205 -31.06 -27.97 -8.39
CA GLU A 205 -31.18 -27.62 -9.81
C GLU A 205 -32.23 -26.52 -10.04
N THR A 206 -33.41 -26.62 -9.41
CA THR A 206 -34.43 -25.56 -9.50
C THR A 206 -33.93 -24.24 -8.91
N ARG A 207 -33.20 -24.28 -7.79
CA ARG A 207 -32.61 -23.08 -7.19
C ARG A 207 -31.54 -22.45 -8.08
N VAL A 208 -30.72 -23.26 -8.74
CA VAL A 208 -29.74 -22.76 -9.72
C VAL A 208 -30.45 -22.13 -10.91
N ALA A 209 -31.49 -22.78 -11.46
CA ALA A 209 -32.28 -22.22 -12.56
C ALA A 209 -32.99 -20.90 -12.17
N GLU A 210 -33.48 -20.78 -10.93
CA GLU A 210 -34.02 -19.53 -10.38
C GLU A 210 -32.94 -18.44 -10.33
N MET A 211 -31.76 -18.74 -9.79
CA MET A 211 -30.65 -17.78 -9.76
C MET A 211 -30.22 -17.36 -11.17
N GLU A 212 -30.12 -18.31 -12.12
CA GLU A 212 -29.82 -18.01 -13.52
C GLU A 212 -30.90 -17.12 -14.17
N SER A 213 -32.17 -17.35 -13.86
CA SER A 213 -33.28 -16.48 -14.30
C SER A 213 -33.17 -15.07 -13.72
N THR A 214 -32.86 -14.95 -12.43
CA THR A 214 -32.68 -13.63 -11.80
C THR A 214 -31.47 -12.88 -12.38
N LEU A 215 -30.37 -13.58 -12.66
CA LEU A 215 -29.20 -12.99 -13.32
C LEU A 215 -29.53 -12.57 -14.77
N ALA A 216 -30.26 -13.40 -15.52
CA ALA A 216 -30.72 -13.06 -16.85
C ALA A 216 -31.68 -11.86 -16.85
N GLN A 217 -32.57 -11.73 -15.85
CA GLN A 217 -33.44 -10.56 -15.69
C GLN A 217 -32.65 -9.29 -15.35
N ILE A 218 -31.63 -9.39 -14.49
CA ILE A 218 -30.75 -8.26 -14.15
C ILE A 218 -29.94 -7.83 -15.38
N GLN A 219 -29.44 -8.79 -16.17
CA GLN A 219 -28.72 -8.51 -17.42
C GLN A 219 -29.64 -7.92 -18.49
N ALA A 220 -30.88 -8.41 -18.60
CA ALA A 220 -31.89 -7.85 -19.51
C ALA A 220 -32.33 -6.42 -19.11
N ALA A 221 -32.37 -6.12 -17.81
CA ALA A 221 -32.63 -4.77 -17.31
C ALA A 221 -31.45 -3.79 -17.52
N GLN A 222 -30.25 -4.29 -17.86
CA GLN A 222 -29.05 -3.49 -18.11
C GLN A 222 -28.67 -3.36 -19.60
N GLY A 223 -29.43 -3.97 -20.52
CA GLY A 223 -29.18 -3.84 -21.97
C GLY A 223 -29.99 -2.71 -22.62
N PRO A 224 -29.37 -1.73 -23.31
CA PRO A 224 -30.11 -0.76 -24.11
C PRO A 224 -30.63 -1.39 -25.41
N SER A 225 -31.84 -0.96 -25.79
CA SER A 225 -32.50 -1.05 -27.09
C SER A 225 -31.66 -1.52 -28.29
N GLN A 226 -32.01 -2.64 -28.92
CA GLN A 226 -32.11 -2.73 -30.38
C GLN A 226 -32.80 -4.02 -30.90
N GLU A 227 -33.86 -3.79 -31.66
CA GLU A 227 -34.32 -4.50 -32.88
C GLU A 227 -34.74 -5.99 -32.86
N GLN A 228 -36.07 -6.16 -32.94
CA GLN A 228 -36.85 -7.17 -33.69
C GLN A 228 -36.31 -7.42 -35.12
N PRO A 229 -36.52 -8.60 -35.77
CA PRO A 229 -37.84 -9.12 -36.23
C PRO A 229 -38.05 -10.64 -36.00
N GLY A 230 -39.24 -11.19 -35.78
CA GLY A 230 -40.36 -11.39 -36.73
C GLY A 230 -40.38 -12.84 -37.24
N GLY A 231 -41.20 -13.75 -36.68
CA GLY A 231 -42.38 -14.39 -37.33
C GLY A 231 -42.03 -15.49 -38.37
N SER A 232 -42.58 -16.70 -38.47
CA SER A 232 -43.86 -17.27 -38.03
C SER A 232 -43.85 -18.81 -38.20
N ARG A 233 -44.77 -19.44 -37.46
CA ARG A 233 -45.31 -20.83 -37.51
C ARG A 233 -45.58 -21.42 -38.92
N SER A 234 -45.52 -22.75 -39.07
CA SER A 234 -46.70 -23.68 -39.14
C SER A 234 -46.49 -24.97 -39.98
N ALA A 235 -46.95 -26.10 -39.41
CA ALA A 235 -47.68 -27.25 -39.98
C ALA A 235 -47.11 -28.18 -41.12
N LEU A 236 -46.99 -29.48 -40.76
CA LEU A 236 -47.58 -30.71 -41.36
C LEU A 236 -48.27 -30.63 -42.75
N PRO A 237 -48.23 -31.69 -43.62
CA PRO A 237 -48.93 -32.96 -43.31
C PRO A 237 -48.37 -34.31 -43.87
N SER A 238 -48.89 -35.38 -43.23
CA SER A 238 -49.09 -36.79 -43.61
C SER A 238 -48.67 -37.35 -44.97
N SER A 239 -48.14 -38.59 -44.95
CA SER A 239 -48.63 -39.68 -45.82
C SER A 239 -48.36 -41.07 -45.22
N ALA A 240 -49.36 -41.94 -45.34
CA ALA A 240 -49.47 -43.27 -44.77
C ALA A 240 -49.23 -44.36 -45.83
N ILE A 241 -48.49 -45.44 -45.50
CA ILE A 241 -48.55 -46.72 -46.24
C ILE A 241 -48.56 -47.91 -45.25
N ARG A 242 -49.47 -48.85 -45.53
CA ARG A 242 -49.91 -50.02 -44.78
C ARG A 242 -48.90 -51.20 -44.76
N PRO A 243 -49.10 -52.22 -43.89
CA PRO A 243 -48.05 -53.14 -43.41
C PRO A 243 -48.16 -54.61 -43.89
N ARG A 244 -47.02 -55.33 -43.88
CA ARG A 244 -46.78 -56.75 -43.46
C ARG A 244 -45.57 -57.34 -44.22
N PRO A 245 -44.87 -58.41 -43.73
CA PRO A 245 -44.78 -58.95 -42.37
C PRO A 245 -43.29 -59.04 -41.94
N VAL A 246 -42.86 -58.23 -40.96
CA VAL A 246 -41.44 -58.17 -40.55
C VAL A 246 -41.27 -58.11 -39.02
N ALA A 247 -42.01 -58.94 -38.29
CA ALA A 247 -42.09 -58.87 -36.82
C ALA A 247 -40.73 -59.04 -36.07
N ARG A 248 -39.67 -59.53 -36.74
CA ARG A 248 -38.31 -59.57 -36.16
C ARG A 248 -37.41 -58.40 -36.55
N ARG A 249 -37.62 -57.74 -37.71
CA ARG A 249 -36.87 -56.50 -38.04
C ARG A 249 -37.54 -55.26 -37.47
N THR A 250 -38.85 -55.25 -37.24
CA THR A 250 -39.54 -54.10 -36.63
C THR A 250 -39.09 -53.84 -35.21
N ASN A 251 -38.82 -54.88 -34.42
CA ASN A 251 -38.28 -54.73 -33.07
C ASN A 251 -36.84 -54.18 -33.09
N ALA A 252 -36.02 -54.65 -34.04
CA ALA A 252 -34.66 -54.12 -34.23
C ALA A 252 -34.67 -52.65 -34.73
N ILE A 253 -35.60 -52.28 -35.61
CA ILE A 253 -35.76 -50.91 -36.09
C ILE A 253 -36.27 -50.00 -34.95
N ALA A 254 -37.17 -50.50 -34.09
CA ALA A 254 -37.66 -49.75 -32.94
C ALA A 254 -36.56 -49.53 -31.87
N THR A 255 -35.75 -50.55 -31.57
CA THR A 255 -34.61 -50.41 -30.65
C THR A 255 -33.56 -49.46 -31.22
N LEU A 256 -33.24 -49.57 -32.52
CA LEU A 256 -32.32 -48.64 -33.18
C LEU A 256 -32.85 -47.19 -33.20
N GLY A 257 -34.15 -46.99 -33.39
CA GLY A 257 -34.78 -45.67 -33.30
C GLY A 257 -34.72 -45.08 -31.88
N GLN A 258 -34.93 -45.91 -30.87
CA GLN A 258 -34.81 -45.49 -29.46
C GLN A 258 -33.36 -45.15 -29.09
N ASP A 259 -32.40 -45.96 -29.55
CA ASP A 259 -30.99 -45.71 -29.30
C ASP A 259 -30.47 -44.48 -30.08
N LEU A 260 -30.97 -44.24 -31.30
CA LEU A 260 -30.71 -43.01 -32.05
C LEU A 260 -31.25 -41.77 -31.32
N ALA A 261 -32.48 -41.82 -30.82
CA ALA A 261 -33.06 -40.72 -30.06
C ALA A 261 -32.30 -40.44 -28.76
N ARG A 262 -31.87 -41.49 -28.04
CA ARG A 262 -30.99 -41.35 -26.86
C ARG A 262 -29.62 -40.76 -27.22
N ALA A 263 -29.05 -41.16 -28.36
CA ALA A 263 -27.79 -40.61 -28.84
C ALA A 263 -27.92 -39.13 -29.22
N GLN A 264 -29.06 -38.73 -29.81
CA GLN A 264 -29.36 -37.32 -30.12
C GLN A 264 -29.50 -36.48 -28.84
N ILE A 265 -30.28 -36.94 -27.85
CA ILE A 265 -30.40 -36.22 -26.57
C ILE A 265 -29.03 -36.05 -25.90
N LYS A 266 -28.19 -37.10 -25.90
CA LYS A 266 -26.83 -37.01 -25.36
C LYS A 266 -25.94 -36.06 -26.15
N ALA A 267 -26.08 -36.01 -27.48
CA ALA A 267 -25.35 -35.05 -28.30
C ALA A 267 -25.75 -33.61 -27.94
N ASP A 268 -27.06 -33.35 -27.82
CA ASP A 268 -27.59 -32.04 -27.43
C ASP A 268 -27.13 -31.64 -26.01
N GLU A 269 -27.13 -32.57 -25.06
CA GLU A 269 -26.62 -32.35 -23.69
C GLU A 269 -25.12 -31.97 -23.70
N LEU A 270 -24.31 -32.69 -24.48
CA LEU A 270 -22.88 -32.42 -24.60
C LEU A 270 -22.61 -31.09 -25.33
N GLU A 271 -23.41 -30.72 -26.33
CA GLU A 271 -23.33 -29.43 -27.01
C GLU A 271 -23.66 -28.26 -26.07
N ILE A 272 -24.70 -28.41 -25.23
CA ILE A 272 -25.05 -27.43 -24.19
C ILE A 272 -23.90 -27.30 -23.19
N GLU A 273 -23.32 -28.41 -22.74
CA GLU A 273 -22.23 -28.41 -21.78
C GLU A 273 -20.95 -27.80 -22.38
N LEU A 274 -20.63 -28.10 -23.64
CA LEU A 274 -19.54 -27.44 -24.37
C LEU A 274 -19.78 -25.92 -24.46
N GLY A 275 -21.01 -25.50 -24.77
CA GLY A 275 -21.40 -24.09 -24.80
C GLY A 275 -21.31 -23.38 -23.44
N ARG A 276 -21.58 -24.09 -22.34
CA ARG A 276 -21.36 -23.58 -20.97
C ARG A 276 -19.87 -23.42 -20.68
N GLN A 277 -19.06 -24.43 -21.00
CA GLN A 277 -17.61 -24.39 -20.80
C GLN A 277 -16.95 -23.27 -21.60
N MET A 278 -17.34 -23.06 -22.86
CA MET A 278 -16.85 -21.94 -23.67
C MET A 278 -17.17 -20.58 -23.05
N ARG A 279 -18.41 -20.39 -22.54
CA ARG A 279 -18.78 -19.13 -21.87
C ARG A 279 -17.96 -18.89 -20.61
N LEU A 280 -17.78 -19.91 -19.77
CA LEU A 280 -16.92 -19.82 -18.60
C LEU A 280 -15.48 -19.46 -19.01
N GLN A 281 -14.94 -20.11 -20.03
CA GLN A 281 -13.61 -19.81 -20.54
C GLN A 281 -13.49 -18.35 -21.01
N THR A 282 -14.48 -17.81 -21.72
CA THR A 282 -14.46 -16.39 -22.14
C THR A 282 -14.49 -15.43 -20.96
N LEU A 283 -15.28 -15.75 -19.92
CA LEU A 283 -15.36 -14.95 -18.70
C LEU A 283 -14.03 -14.95 -17.94
N TRP A 284 -13.39 -16.12 -17.81
CA TRP A 284 -12.06 -16.24 -17.22
C TRP A 284 -11.01 -15.45 -17.99
N LEU A 285 -11.03 -15.51 -19.32
CA LEU A 285 -10.11 -14.72 -20.16
C LEU A 285 -10.32 -13.22 -20.01
N GLN A 286 -11.58 -12.76 -19.91
CA GLN A 286 -11.88 -11.36 -19.66
C GLN A 286 -11.37 -10.91 -18.30
N ASN A 287 -11.66 -11.66 -17.23
CA ASN A 287 -11.22 -11.34 -15.88
C ASN A 287 -9.69 -11.25 -15.78
N ASN A 288 -8.97 -12.21 -16.38
CA ASN A 288 -7.51 -12.16 -16.43
C ASN A 288 -6.98 -10.89 -17.12
N ARG A 289 -7.60 -10.46 -18.24
CA ARG A 289 -7.21 -9.20 -18.92
C ARG A 289 -7.47 -7.96 -18.06
N GLU A 290 -8.57 -7.95 -17.30
CA GLU A 290 -8.88 -6.84 -16.38
C GLU A 290 -7.85 -6.77 -15.24
N LEU A 291 -7.49 -7.92 -14.65
CA LEU A 291 -6.46 -8.01 -13.63
C LEU A 291 -5.06 -7.61 -14.14
N GLU A 292 -4.71 -8.00 -15.36
CA GLU A 292 -3.46 -7.56 -16.03
C GLU A 292 -3.44 -6.04 -16.19
N ALA A 293 -4.53 -5.44 -16.69
CA ALA A 293 -4.64 -4.00 -16.84
C ALA A 293 -4.58 -3.25 -15.50
N GLU A 294 -5.15 -3.81 -14.43
CA GLU A 294 -5.02 -3.25 -13.08
C GLU A 294 -3.57 -3.33 -12.56
N CYS A 295 -2.90 -4.46 -12.76
CA CYS A 295 -1.49 -4.62 -12.39
C CYS A 295 -0.61 -3.59 -13.11
N ASP A 296 -0.86 -3.35 -14.39
CA ASP A 296 -0.11 -2.35 -15.17
C ASP A 296 -0.37 -0.92 -14.68
N ARG A 297 -1.61 -0.58 -14.30
CA ARG A 297 -1.92 0.71 -13.65
C ARG A 297 -1.18 0.88 -12.33
N TYR A 298 -1.13 -0.16 -11.50
CA TYR A 298 -0.39 -0.10 -10.23
C TYR A 298 1.12 0.01 -10.45
N ARG A 299 1.69 -0.71 -11.43
CA ARG A 299 3.10 -0.59 -11.81
C ARG A 299 3.44 0.83 -12.28
N ALA A 300 2.62 1.41 -13.14
CA ALA A 300 2.80 2.80 -13.59
C ALA A 300 2.76 3.77 -12.42
N ARG A 301 1.78 3.62 -11.51
CA ARG A 301 1.69 4.46 -10.31
C ARG A 301 2.89 4.32 -9.38
N ILE A 302 3.43 3.12 -9.22
CA ILE A 302 4.64 2.89 -8.43
C ILE A 302 5.83 3.60 -9.08
N ALA A 303 6.01 3.46 -10.39
CA ALA A 303 7.09 4.14 -11.12
C ALA A 303 7.00 5.68 -11.00
N ASP A 304 5.80 6.25 -11.09
CA ASP A 304 5.59 7.69 -10.90
C ASP A 304 5.98 8.15 -9.48
N LEU A 305 5.63 7.37 -8.46
CA LEU A 305 5.97 7.67 -7.07
C LEU A 305 7.47 7.51 -6.80
N GLU A 306 8.13 6.54 -7.43
CA GLU A 306 9.58 6.36 -7.36
C GLU A 306 10.31 7.55 -8.00
N ALA A 307 9.83 8.03 -9.15
CA ALA A 307 10.37 9.23 -9.80
C ALA A 307 10.19 10.49 -8.94
N GLN A 308 9.00 10.69 -8.35
CA GLN A 308 8.78 11.81 -7.41
C GLN A 308 9.70 11.74 -6.18
N ASN A 309 9.97 10.53 -5.68
CA ASN A 309 10.87 10.33 -4.54
C ASN A 309 12.33 10.62 -4.93
N SER A 310 12.79 10.25 -6.13
CA SER A 310 14.13 10.63 -6.60
C SER A 310 14.26 12.14 -6.74
N ASP A 311 13.25 12.83 -7.29
CA ASP A 311 13.29 14.29 -7.47
C ASP A 311 13.38 15.02 -6.12
N ILE A 312 12.60 14.58 -5.11
CA ILE A 312 12.65 15.16 -3.76
C ILE A 312 14.01 14.89 -3.09
N GLN A 313 14.58 13.69 -3.27
CA GLN A 313 15.91 13.38 -2.75
C GLN A 313 16.99 14.28 -3.37
N GLU A 314 16.93 14.52 -4.69
CA GLU A 314 17.84 15.44 -5.38
C GLU A 314 17.70 16.87 -4.84
N GLN A 315 16.48 17.35 -4.61
CA GLN A 315 16.24 18.67 -4.00
C GLN A 315 16.85 18.77 -2.59
N ILE A 316 16.68 17.74 -1.76
CA ILE A 316 17.28 17.69 -0.41
C ILE A 316 18.81 17.75 -0.51
N PHE A 317 19.43 17.04 -1.47
CA PHE A 317 20.87 17.11 -1.67
C PHE A 317 21.35 18.49 -2.11
N HIS A 318 20.62 19.16 -3.01
CA HIS A 318 20.92 20.53 -3.42
C HIS A 318 20.83 21.51 -2.25
N HIS A 319 19.78 21.42 -1.43
CA HIS A 319 19.62 22.26 -0.25
C HIS A 319 20.72 21.99 0.79
N ALA A 320 21.04 20.73 1.07
CA ALA A 320 22.12 20.37 1.99
C ALA A 320 23.48 20.90 1.52
N ARG A 321 23.74 20.88 0.21
CA ARG A 321 24.94 21.49 -0.38
C ARG A 321 24.96 23.00 -0.20
N GLN A 322 23.86 23.68 -0.48
CA GLN A 322 23.76 25.13 -0.33
C GLN A 322 23.96 25.56 1.14
N VAL A 323 23.38 24.82 2.09
CA VAL A 323 23.61 25.05 3.52
C VAL A 323 25.10 24.90 3.87
N SER A 324 25.77 23.86 3.36
CA SER A 324 27.21 23.69 3.57
C SER A 324 28.04 24.83 2.96
N GLU A 325 27.64 25.37 1.81
CA GLU A 325 28.29 26.54 1.20
C GLU A 325 28.08 27.79 2.06
N TYR A 326 26.88 28.01 2.60
CA TYR A 326 26.63 29.11 3.55
C TYR A 326 27.40 28.95 4.86
N GLU A 327 27.45 27.76 5.43
CA GLU A 327 28.28 27.47 6.62
C GLU A 327 29.75 27.81 6.36
N ALA A 328 30.29 27.41 5.19
CA ALA A 328 31.67 27.74 4.82
C ALA A 328 31.90 29.26 4.68
N THR A 329 30.95 30.00 4.12
CA THR A 329 31.06 31.47 4.04
C THR A 329 30.99 32.13 5.41
N ILE A 330 30.10 31.68 6.30
CA ILE A 330 30.02 32.15 7.69
C ILE A 330 31.35 31.89 8.41
N HIS A 331 31.93 30.70 8.26
CA HIS A 331 33.24 30.38 8.83
C HIS A 331 34.34 31.28 8.28
N HIS A 332 34.37 31.53 6.98
CA HIS A 332 35.34 32.43 6.37
C HIS A 332 35.25 33.85 6.94
N TRP A 333 34.04 34.41 7.06
CA TRP A 333 33.84 35.74 7.65
C TRP A 333 34.18 35.79 9.14
N LYS A 334 33.86 34.73 9.88
CA LYS A 334 34.27 34.58 11.28
C LYS A 334 35.79 34.60 11.42
N ASP A 335 36.50 33.86 10.57
CA ASP A 335 37.96 33.82 10.59
C ASP A 335 38.58 35.18 10.20
N GLN A 336 38.02 35.85 9.19
CA GLN A 336 38.43 37.22 8.82
C GLN A 336 38.22 38.21 9.97
N TYR A 337 37.08 38.12 10.65
CA TYR A 337 36.77 38.97 11.80
C TYR A 337 37.71 38.71 12.97
N ILE A 338 38.01 37.45 13.30
CA ILE A 338 38.99 37.11 14.35
C ILE A 338 40.39 37.65 13.97
N ALA A 339 40.77 37.56 12.69
CA ALA A 339 42.04 38.10 12.21
C ALA A 339 42.12 39.63 12.35
N SER A 340 41.06 40.36 11.98
CA SER A 340 41.00 41.82 12.16
C SER A 340 41.01 42.21 13.63
N GLN A 341 40.30 41.47 14.49
CA GLN A 341 40.31 41.68 15.95
C GLN A 341 41.71 41.52 16.54
N ARG A 342 42.48 40.51 16.10
CA ARG A 342 43.88 40.33 16.51
C ARG A 342 44.78 41.47 16.03
N GLN A 343 44.56 41.99 14.83
CA GLN A 343 45.30 43.15 14.33
C GLN A 343 45.03 44.39 15.19
N ILE A 344 43.76 44.67 15.52
CA ILE A 344 43.37 45.78 16.40
C ILE A 344 44.03 45.63 17.78
N ALA A 345 44.02 44.43 18.36
CA ALA A 345 44.70 44.16 19.64
C ALA A 345 46.21 44.45 19.55
N SER A 346 46.88 44.02 18.48
CA SER A 346 48.31 44.29 18.28
C SER A 346 48.61 45.79 18.10
N PHE A 347 47.74 46.54 17.41
CA PHE A 347 47.86 48.00 17.30
C PHE A 347 47.66 48.66 18.67
N LYS A 348 46.75 48.16 19.49
CA LYS A 348 46.52 48.67 20.85
C LYS A 348 47.77 48.49 21.70
N GLU A 349 48.37 47.30 21.69
CA GLU A 349 49.62 47.02 22.39
C GLU A 349 50.78 47.93 21.93
N LEU A 350 50.88 48.20 20.62
CA LEU A 350 51.87 49.13 20.08
C LEU A 350 51.60 50.57 20.55
N LEU A 351 50.36 51.03 20.53
CA LEU A 351 50.00 52.37 21.03
C LEU A 351 50.27 52.50 22.53
N ASP A 352 49.93 51.50 23.33
CA ASP A 352 50.23 51.46 24.77
C ASP A 352 51.75 51.57 25.01
N SER A 353 52.56 50.86 24.21
CA SER A 353 54.03 50.94 24.30
C SER A 353 54.57 52.34 23.97
N VAL A 354 54.00 53.00 22.94
CA VAL A 354 54.38 54.35 22.53
C VAL A 354 53.95 55.37 23.58
N GLN A 355 52.76 55.22 24.17
CA GLN A 355 52.26 56.09 25.23
C GLN A 355 53.17 56.03 26.47
N VAL A 356 53.60 54.84 26.89
CA VAL A 356 54.55 54.67 28.00
C VAL A 356 55.89 55.35 27.68
N HIS A 357 56.40 55.21 26.45
CA HIS A 357 57.63 55.89 26.03
C HIS A 357 57.50 57.42 25.98
N LEU A 358 56.35 57.94 25.52
CA LEU A 358 56.06 59.36 25.50
C LEU A 358 55.99 59.92 26.93
N LEU A 359 55.26 59.28 27.84
CA LEU A 359 55.15 59.71 29.24
C LEU A 359 56.49 59.68 29.99
N ALA A 360 57.44 58.83 29.56
CA ALA A 360 58.79 58.80 30.11
C ALA A 360 59.72 59.90 29.57
N SER A 361 59.34 60.57 28.47
CA SER A 361 60.08 61.72 27.93
C SER A 361 59.77 62.99 28.72
N GLU A 362 60.78 63.79 29.05
CA GLU A 362 60.65 64.97 29.93
C GLU A 362 60.08 66.22 29.21
N GLN A 363 59.95 66.17 27.87
CA GLN A 363 59.37 67.23 27.03
C GLN A 363 58.21 66.69 26.20
N VAL A 364 57.01 66.60 26.79
CA VAL A 364 55.82 66.13 26.06
C VAL A 364 54.85 67.29 25.85
N ASP A 365 54.51 67.53 24.59
CA ASP A 365 53.43 68.43 24.23
C ASP A 365 52.08 67.85 24.70
N PRO A 366 51.28 68.62 25.47
CA PRO A 366 50.00 68.16 26.00
C PRO A 366 48.97 67.85 24.91
N GLU A 367 49.05 68.51 23.76
CA GLU A 367 48.17 68.28 22.62
C GLU A 367 48.37 66.89 22.00
N LEU A 368 49.63 66.43 21.90
CA LEU A 368 49.93 65.10 21.36
C LEU A 368 49.35 64.00 22.27
N THR A 369 49.45 64.21 23.59
CA THR A 369 48.92 63.28 24.60
C THR A 369 47.38 63.17 24.52
N ALA A 370 46.70 64.28 24.26
CA ALA A 370 45.25 64.30 24.06
C ALA A 370 44.83 63.49 22.83
N ILE A 371 45.52 63.66 21.70
CA ILE A 371 45.25 62.92 20.45
C ILE A 371 45.45 61.41 20.65
N PHE A 372 46.50 61.00 21.36
CA PHE A 372 46.72 59.58 21.68
C PHE A 372 45.64 59.00 22.60
N SER A 373 45.17 59.76 23.60
CA SER A 373 44.07 59.33 24.46
C SER A 373 42.73 59.23 23.71
N GLU A 374 42.47 60.11 22.75
CA GLU A 374 41.29 60.05 21.88
C GLU A 374 41.34 58.85 20.94
N LEU A 375 42.51 58.55 20.36
CA LEU A 375 42.72 57.36 19.53
C LEU A 375 42.54 56.06 20.32
N MET A 376 43.10 55.99 21.54
CA MET A 376 42.95 54.84 22.43
C MET A 376 41.51 54.61 22.85
N THR A 377 40.78 55.67 23.21
CA THR A 377 39.35 55.58 23.55
C THR A 377 38.50 55.14 22.36
N MET A 378 38.78 55.63 21.14
CA MET A 378 38.10 55.16 19.93
C MET A 378 38.33 53.65 19.69
N MET A 379 39.56 53.17 19.84
CA MET A 379 39.89 51.75 19.69
C MET A 379 39.27 50.88 20.80
N GLU A 380 39.18 51.41 22.02
CA GLU A 380 38.58 50.72 23.15
C GLU A 380 37.05 50.61 23.02
N VAL A 381 36.39 51.64 22.47
CA VAL A 381 34.97 51.57 22.11
C VAL A 381 34.72 50.49 21.06
N VAL A 382 35.55 50.45 19.99
CA VAL A 382 35.45 49.41 18.95
C VAL A 382 35.67 48.00 19.53
N ALA A 383 36.57 47.84 20.50
CA ALA A 383 36.83 46.55 21.16
C ALA A 383 35.75 46.14 22.19
N THR A 384 35.10 47.10 22.85
CA THR A 384 34.13 46.85 23.94
C THR A 384 32.69 46.68 23.47
N LEU A 385 32.30 47.26 22.33
CA LEU A 385 30.99 46.99 21.72
C LEU A 385 30.77 45.48 21.46
N ASP A 386 31.84 44.71 21.24
CA ASP A 386 31.76 43.32 20.75
C ASP A 386 31.93 42.22 21.81
N SER A 387 32.54 42.53 22.98
CA SER A 387 32.70 41.53 24.05
C SER A 387 31.37 41.15 24.73
N SER A 388 30.40 42.09 24.68
CA SER A 388 29.07 41.97 25.29
C SER A 388 28.12 41.09 24.45
N SER A 389 28.28 41.11 23.11
CA SER A 389 27.43 40.42 22.14
C SER A 389 27.93 39.00 21.82
N LEU A 390 29.25 38.77 21.83
CA LEU A 390 29.83 37.45 21.57
C LEU A 390 29.70 36.46 22.74
N SER A 391 29.68 36.97 23.98
CA SER A 391 29.46 36.13 25.18
C SER A 391 28.04 35.55 25.24
N SER A 392 27.07 36.20 24.57
CA SER A 392 25.68 35.72 24.41
C SER A 392 25.50 34.70 23.28
N LEU A 393 26.49 34.54 22.39
CA LEU A 393 26.44 33.63 21.23
C LEU A 393 27.43 32.46 21.35
N SER A 394 28.26 32.44 22.39
CA SER A 394 29.29 31.41 22.62
C SER A 394 28.76 30.07 23.16
N ALA A 395 27.45 29.91 23.31
CA ALA A 395 26.86 28.60 23.50
C ALA A 395 25.64 28.50 22.57
N PRO A 396 25.72 27.76 21.44
CA PRO A 396 24.48 27.22 20.92
C PRO A 396 23.86 26.44 22.08
N PRO A 397 22.55 26.60 22.38
CA PRO A 397 21.90 25.53 23.10
C PRO A 397 22.21 24.30 22.28
N VAL A 398 22.96 23.37 22.88
CA VAL A 398 22.95 21.99 22.45
C VAL A 398 21.51 21.56 22.73
N SER A 399 20.58 21.98 21.84
CA SER A 399 19.46 21.17 21.45
C SER A 399 20.12 19.87 21.11
N ARG A 400 20.12 18.99 22.11
CA ARG A 400 20.44 17.59 21.96
C ARG A 400 19.61 17.21 20.75
N PHE A 401 20.27 17.07 19.60
CA PHE A 401 19.75 16.31 18.50
C PHE A 401 19.40 14.98 19.14
N ASN A 402 18.13 14.82 19.47
CA ASN A 402 17.64 13.61 20.08
C ASN A 402 17.88 12.57 18.98
N PRO A 403 18.77 11.58 19.17
CA PRO A 403 19.02 10.57 18.14
C PRO A 403 17.77 9.72 17.84
N LEU A 404 16.67 9.97 18.56
CA LEU A 404 15.35 9.40 18.40
C LEU A 404 14.51 10.01 17.28
N ASP A 405 14.93 11.14 16.68
CA ASP A 405 14.16 11.80 15.61
C ASP A 405 14.84 11.72 14.23
N LEU A 406 15.82 10.81 14.09
CA LEU A 406 16.26 10.42 12.75
C LEU A 406 15.23 9.46 12.15
N PRO A 407 14.74 9.71 10.94
CA PRO A 407 13.90 8.76 10.21
C PRO A 407 14.54 7.37 10.19
N ASP A 408 13.75 6.36 10.52
CA ASP A 408 14.14 4.95 10.70
C ASP A 408 15.01 4.37 9.56
N PHE A 409 14.86 4.91 8.34
CA PHE A 409 15.63 4.47 7.17
C PHE A 409 17.11 4.89 7.23
N LEU A 410 17.44 6.05 7.81
CA LEU A 410 18.83 6.49 7.97
C LEU A 410 19.56 5.67 9.04
N VAL A 411 18.83 5.22 10.07
CA VAL A 411 19.36 4.31 11.11
C VAL A 411 19.71 2.95 10.50
N ARG A 412 18.87 2.42 9.60
CA ARG A 412 19.13 1.14 8.90
C ARG A 412 20.36 1.20 7.99
N CYS A 413 20.57 2.29 7.24
CA CYS A 413 21.72 2.41 6.34
C CYS A 413 23.07 2.38 7.09
N ARG A 414 23.15 2.88 8.33
CA ARG A 414 24.37 2.80 9.13
C ARG A 414 24.68 1.39 9.63
N SER A 415 23.65 0.60 9.93
CA SER A 415 23.83 -0.79 10.39
C SER A 415 24.34 -1.74 9.30
N HIS A 416 24.09 -1.44 8.02
CA HIS A 416 24.54 -2.26 6.90
C HIS A 416 25.98 -2.02 6.44
N ARG A 417 26.64 -0.96 6.93
CA ARG A 417 28.05 -0.69 6.59
C ARG A 417 29.07 -1.34 7.53
N HIS A 418 28.59 -1.93 8.63
CA HIS A 418 29.41 -2.60 9.65
C HIS A 418 29.16 -4.11 9.73
N ARG A 419 28.51 -4.70 8.72
CA ARG A 419 28.56 -6.11 8.39
C ARG A 419 29.13 -6.25 6.99
#